data_AF-A0A8H6RS87-F1
#
_entry.id   AF-A0A8H6RS87-F1
#
_cell.length_a   1.000
_cell.length_b   1.000
_cell.length_c   1.000
_cell.angle_alpha   90.00
_cell.angle_beta   90.00
_cell.angle_gamma   90.00
#
_symmetry.space_group_name_H-M   'P 1'
#
loop_
_entity.id
_entity.type
_entity.pdbx_description
1 polymer ?
#
loop_
_entity_poly.entity_id
_entity_poly.type
_entity_poly.pdbx_seq_one_letter_code
_entity_poly.pdbx_strand_id
1 'polypeptide(L)'
;MSNRVYNHEAIGEYFRSGGNSKLIDTPTKLNKIYAIAFIDDPPEDGTREVQIKLLTNLLSSLMGAKYKNAVNVDYGEFRTKKDFIAAAANEYLEGKSKGKKKIVRFQPQEVVDVESQEDEEVQEQEQEQEYTSSANEDAEMADANIDDDDGTNSMISEGEFNEFVASIREDLYNREKAIEQRELDLQAAEAEQRKTAAALEKDLKTCASKLENSKAAERKQRQSTAELQIKLDGVQRRETQVLVREEQIMKQTKDLFKQQDDVSKREEDVTKREEDVTKREDGVLKREEGVLKRENNVGKQEKEVERKLKSSGIEEVEKIHEKLKEKEATLEEWEDLLEKREDELETREDIASGCTMQIYDFLLPVHVQARLKAVRDFGTEETEKLMKLEVQDLAAAHREEMFKILRAVEDKLEKGYLIAAHKQTSALLKVMVGVLGQVDPDPAGKKFRSLTTE
;
A
#
# COMPACT_ATOMS: atom_id res chain seq x y z
N MET A 1 13.39 5.65 -34.61
CA MET A 1 12.80 6.98 -34.34
C MET A 1 12.61 7.08 -32.83
N SER A 2 13.54 7.72 -32.12
CA SER A 2 13.42 7.93 -30.68
C SER A 2 12.58 9.18 -30.42
N ASN A 3 11.55 9.07 -29.58
CA ASN A 3 10.71 10.21 -29.20
C ASN A 3 11.55 11.23 -28.44
N ARG A 4 11.68 12.43 -29.00
CA ARG A 4 12.37 13.55 -28.37
C ARG A 4 11.48 14.13 -27.28
N VAL A 5 11.95 14.07 -26.04
CA VAL A 5 11.29 14.71 -24.90
C VAL A 5 11.84 16.12 -24.78
N TYR A 6 11.09 17.10 -25.28
CA TYR A 6 11.33 18.49 -24.92
C TYR A 6 10.74 18.71 -23.53
N ASN A 7 11.52 19.33 -22.64
CA ASN A 7 11.05 19.69 -21.31
C ASN A 7 10.10 20.89 -21.39
N HIS A 8 8.87 20.63 -21.85
CA HIS A 8 7.80 21.62 -21.97
C HIS A 8 7.46 22.29 -20.65
N GLU A 9 7.77 21.64 -19.53
CA GLU A 9 7.52 22.11 -18.18
C GLU A 9 8.45 23.27 -17.79
N ALA A 10 9.75 23.15 -18.09
CA ALA A 10 10.73 24.21 -17.85
C ALA A 10 10.42 25.49 -18.67
N ILE A 11 9.98 25.32 -19.91
CA ILE A 11 9.55 26.43 -20.77
C ILE A 11 8.26 27.04 -20.21
N GLY A 12 7.31 26.21 -19.78
CA GLY A 12 6.06 26.65 -19.16
C GLY A 12 6.23 27.35 -17.81
N GLU A 13 7.22 26.98 -17.00
CA GLU A 13 7.56 27.67 -15.75
C GLU A 13 8.18 29.03 -16.00
N TYR A 14 9.06 29.17 -17.02
CA TYR A 14 9.64 30.45 -17.38
C TYR A 14 8.57 31.48 -17.80
N PHE A 15 7.55 31.04 -18.54
CA PHE A 15 6.42 31.91 -18.89
C PHE A 15 5.45 32.17 -17.74
N ARG A 16 5.41 31.30 -16.71
CA ARG A 16 4.53 31.47 -15.54
C ARG A 16 5.17 32.28 -14.41
N SER A 17 6.49 32.28 -14.28
CA SER A 17 7.20 33.02 -13.22
C SER A 17 7.41 34.50 -13.53
N GLY A 18 7.27 34.93 -14.79
CA GLY A 18 7.35 36.33 -15.22
C GLY A 18 6.00 37.04 -15.23
N GLY A 19 5.58 37.61 -14.10
CA GLY A 19 4.43 38.51 -14.02
C GLY A 19 4.63 39.82 -14.79
N ASN A 20 4.37 39.81 -16.10
CA ASN A 20 3.83 40.92 -16.91
C ASN A 20 3.80 40.51 -18.39
N SER A 21 2.59 40.27 -18.90
CA SER A 21 2.30 39.75 -20.24
C SER A 21 2.39 40.81 -21.36
N LYS A 22 3.27 41.80 -21.23
CA LYS A 22 3.49 42.82 -22.26
C LYS A 22 4.98 43.08 -22.37
N LEU A 23 5.50 42.98 -23.60
CA LEU A 23 6.88 43.24 -24.03
C LEU A 23 7.92 42.09 -23.81
N ILE A 24 7.99 41.20 -24.81
CA ILE A 24 9.23 40.50 -25.18
C ILE A 24 10.10 41.53 -25.91
N ASP A 25 10.75 42.42 -25.16
CA ASP A 25 11.37 43.60 -25.77
C ASP A 25 12.89 43.67 -25.58
N THR A 26 13.53 42.51 -25.48
CA THR A 26 14.99 42.46 -25.53
C THR A 26 15.47 41.21 -26.27
N PRO A 27 16.41 41.33 -27.23
CA PRO A 27 17.09 40.21 -27.89
C PRO A 27 17.63 39.18 -26.89
N THR A 28 18.01 39.65 -25.70
CA THR A 28 18.51 38.84 -24.57
C THR A 28 17.51 37.81 -24.05
N LYS A 29 16.20 38.11 -24.05
CA LYS A 29 15.17 37.15 -23.62
C LYS A 29 14.91 36.08 -24.69
N LEU A 30 14.96 36.47 -25.96
CA LEU A 30 14.86 35.54 -27.08
C LEU A 30 16.07 34.58 -27.09
N ASN A 31 17.29 35.10 -26.90
CA ASN A 31 18.51 34.30 -26.81
C ASN A 31 18.50 33.31 -25.62
N LYS A 32 17.85 33.65 -24.50
CA LYS A 32 17.65 32.71 -23.39
C LYS A 32 16.68 31.59 -23.72
N ILE A 33 15.59 31.89 -24.44
CA ILE A 33 14.67 30.86 -24.95
C ILE A 33 15.38 29.96 -25.97
N TYR A 34 16.24 30.54 -26.82
CA TYR A 34 17.10 29.78 -27.74
C TYR A 34 18.09 28.87 -27.02
N ALA A 35 18.74 29.35 -25.98
CA ALA A 35 19.67 28.55 -25.17
C ALA A 35 18.95 27.39 -24.45
N ILE A 36 17.72 27.59 -24.00
CA ILE A 36 16.91 26.53 -23.37
C ILE A 36 16.42 25.50 -24.40
N ALA A 37 16.11 25.93 -25.62
CA ALA A 37 15.73 25.02 -26.71
C ALA A 37 16.92 24.23 -27.27
N PHE A 38 18.14 24.73 -27.09
CA PHE A 38 19.39 24.08 -27.49
C PHE A 38 20.11 23.49 -26.28
N ILE A 39 19.55 22.40 -25.75
CA ILE A 39 20.28 21.47 -24.88
C ILE A 39 20.76 20.29 -25.74
N ASP A 40 22.07 20.34 -25.98
CA ASP A 40 23.07 19.27 -26.08
C ASP A 40 23.40 18.49 -27.35
N ASP A 41 22.62 18.40 -28.43
CA ASP A 41 23.18 17.89 -29.71
C ASP A 41 22.27 18.12 -30.94
N PRO A 42 22.65 18.99 -31.91
CA PRO A 42 21.97 19.01 -33.20
C PRO A 42 22.38 17.77 -34.02
N PRO A 43 21.46 17.20 -34.84
CA PRO A 43 21.77 16.03 -35.66
C PRO A 43 22.92 16.32 -36.63
N GLU A 44 23.87 15.40 -36.73
CA GLU A 44 25.14 15.56 -37.49
C GLU A 44 24.93 15.90 -38.98
N ASP A 45 23.75 15.62 -39.54
CA ASP A 45 23.46 15.79 -40.98
C ASP A 45 22.54 16.99 -41.28
N GLY A 46 22.25 17.85 -40.30
CA GLY A 46 21.27 18.92 -40.44
C GLY A 46 21.80 20.12 -41.24
N THR A 47 21.53 20.16 -42.55
CA THR A 47 21.81 21.35 -43.39
C THR A 47 21.17 22.62 -42.80
N ARG A 48 21.79 23.78 -43.03
CA ARG A 48 21.37 25.12 -42.54
C ARG A 48 19.86 25.36 -42.68
N GLU A 49 19.26 24.89 -43.78
CA GLU A 49 17.84 25.06 -44.08
C GLU A 49 16.93 24.24 -43.15
N VAL A 50 17.36 23.06 -42.71
CA VAL A 50 16.61 22.22 -41.77
C VAL A 50 16.57 22.88 -40.40
N GLN A 51 17.69 23.46 -39.95
CA GLN A 51 17.75 24.18 -38.69
C GLN A 51 16.85 25.42 -38.73
N ILE A 52 16.94 26.24 -39.78
CA ILE A 52 16.06 27.41 -39.96
C ILE A 52 14.57 27.00 -39.95
N LYS A 53 14.21 25.89 -40.61
CA LYS A 53 12.82 25.42 -40.68
C LYS A 53 12.30 24.90 -39.34
N LEU A 54 13.12 24.15 -38.59
CA LEU A 54 12.75 23.62 -37.27
C LEU A 54 12.49 24.76 -36.28
N LEU A 55 13.35 25.76 -36.35
CA LEU A 55 13.42 26.90 -35.46
C LEU A 55 12.30 27.92 -35.77
N THR A 56 11.94 28.05 -37.06
CA THR A 56 10.73 28.77 -37.51
C THR A 56 9.44 28.09 -37.03
N ASN A 57 9.39 26.74 -37.05
CA ASN A 57 8.24 25.98 -36.58
C ASN A 57 8.06 26.06 -35.07
N LEU A 58 9.16 26.02 -34.30
CA LEU A 58 9.14 26.12 -32.84
C LEU A 58 8.63 27.50 -32.38
N LEU A 59 9.12 28.58 -33.01
CA LEU A 59 8.60 29.94 -32.80
C LEU A 59 7.12 30.05 -33.15
N SER A 60 6.68 29.43 -34.25
CA SER A 60 5.28 29.45 -34.66
C SER A 60 4.38 28.67 -33.69
N SER A 61 4.89 27.59 -33.10
CA SER A 61 4.16 26.79 -32.11
C SER A 61 4.08 27.48 -30.74
N LEU A 62 5.17 28.12 -30.30
CA LEU A 62 5.24 28.84 -29.03
C LEU A 62 4.35 30.08 -29.02
N MET A 63 4.26 30.80 -30.14
CA MET A 63 3.41 31.99 -30.23
C MET A 63 1.93 31.67 -30.42
N GLY A 64 1.55 30.43 -30.75
CA GLY A 64 0.17 30.00 -30.93
C GLY A 64 -0.57 30.70 -32.09
N ALA A 65 -1.62 30.06 -32.62
CA ALA A 65 -2.37 30.60 -33.77
C ALA A 65 -3.03 31.97 -33.49
N LYS A 66 -3.29 32.28 -32.22
CA LYS A 66 -3.99 33.50 -31.79
C LYS A 66 -3.15 34.78 -31.86
N TYR A 67 -1.82 34.69 -31.80
CA TYR A 67 -0.94 35.88 -31.75
C TYR A 67 -0.20 36.14 -33.07
N LYS A 68 -0.50 35.37 -34.12
CA LYS A 68 0.19 35.42 -35.42
C LYS A 68 0.11 36.78 -36.13
N ASN A 69 -0.91 37.58 -35.81
CA ASN A 69 -1.17 38.88 -36.44
C ASN A 69 -1.01 40.08 -35.50
N ALA A 70 -0.68 39.88 -34.23
CA ALA A 70 -0.72 40.95 -33.21
C ALA A 70 0.63 41.30 -32.57
N VAL A 71 1.70 40.57 -32.91
CA VAL A 71 3.05 40.81 -32.36
C VAL A 71 3.95 41.35 -33.47
N ASN A 72 4.20 42.65 -33.44
CA ASN A 72 5.21 43.28 -34.28
C ASN A 72 6.56 43.06 -33.58
N VAL A 73 7.34 42.11 -34.07
CA VAL A 73 8.68 41.82 -33.54
C VAL A 73 9.65 42.76 -34.24
N ASP A 74 10.30 43.64 -33.48
CA ASP A 74 11.38 44.47 -34.00
C ASP A 74 12.64 43.59 -34.15
N TYR A 75 13.10 43.42 -35.39
CA TYR A 75 14.27 42.61 -35.72
C TYR A 75 15.56 43.46 -35.75
N GLY A 76 15.52 44.73 -35.32
CA GLY A 76 16.66 45.64 -35.35
C GLY A 76 17.09 45.95 -36.78
N GLU A 77 18.38 45.83 -37.06
CA GLU A 77 18.96 46.14 -38.39
C GLU A 77 18.53 45.16 -39.50
N PHE A 78 17.90 44.04 -39.14
CA PHE A 78 17.50 43.00 -40.09
C PHE A 78 16.11 43.30 -40.67
N ARG A 79 16.06 43.53 -41.99
CA ARG A 79 14.82 43.92 -42.70
C ARG A 79 13.75 42.83 -42.72
N THR A 80 14.12 41.57 -42.53
CA THR A 80 13.17 40.45 -42.49
C THR A 80 13.49 39.46 -41.37
N LYS A 81 12.44 38.79 -40.85
CA LYS A 81 12.56 37.67 -39.89
C LYS A 81 13.54 36.59 -40.36
N LYS A 82 13.59 36.35 -41.67
CA LYS A 82 14.45 35.33 -42.28
C LYS A 82 15.93 35.71 -42.15
N ASP A 83 16.25 36.99 -42.33
CA ASP A 83 17.63 37.50 -42.25
C ASP A 83 18.16 37.46 -40.81
N PHE A 84 17.32 37.83 -39.84
CA PHE A 84 17.65 37.73 -38.41
C PHE A 84 17.99 36.29 -38.00
N ILE A 85 17.14 35.32 -38.38
CA ILE A 85 17.38 33.90 -38.07
C ILE A 85 18.63 33.38 -38.79
N ALA A 86 18.87 33.83 -40.03
CA ALA A 86 20.04 33.43 -40.80
C ALA A 86 21.35 33.97 -40.21
N ALA A 87 21.35 35.19 -39.66
CA ALA A 87 22.51 35.78 -38.99
C ALA A 87 22.85 35.07 -37.67
N ALA A 88 21.85 34.81 -36.82
CA ALA A 88 22.04 34.07 -35.56
C ALA A 88 22.57 32.63 -35.82
N ALA A 89 22.10 31.98 -36.87
CA ALA A 89 22.61 30.67 -37.27
C ALA A 89 24.08 30.71 -37.73
N ASN A 90 24.50 31.79 -38.41
CA ASN A 90 25.88 31.96 -38.85
C ASN A 90 26.84 32.20 -37.68
N GLU A 91 26.46 33.07 -36.73
CA GLU A 91 27.26 33.35 -35.52
C GLU A 91 27.52 32.07 -34.70
N TYR A 92 26.51 31.21 -34.57
CA TYR A 92 26.64 29.92 -33.90
C TYR A 92 27.59 28.95 -34.64
N LEU A 93 27.48 28.88 -35.97
CA LEU A 93 28.35 28.01 -36.79
C LEU A 93 29.81 28.48 -36.78
N GLU A 94 30.04 29.80 -36.81
CA GLU A 94 31.38 30.39 -36.73
C GLU A 94 32.03 30.16 -35.36
N GLY A 95 31.25 30.24 -34.26
CA GLY A 95 31.72 29.94 -32.92
C GLY A 95 32.22 28.50 -32.72
N LYS A 96 31.63 27.52 -33.45
CA LYS A 96 32.01 26.10 -33.36
C LYS A 96 33.33 25.77 -34.08
N SER A 97 33.75 26.58 -35.05
CA SER A 97 34.99 26.37 -35.81
C SER A 97 36.27 26.68 -35.01
N LYS A 98 36.17 27.51 -33.96
CA LYS A 98 37.31 27.95 -33.14
C LYS A 98 37.57 27.09 -31.88
N GLY A 99 36.75 26.06 -31.63
CA GLY A 99 36.77 25.30 -30.38
C GLY A 99 36.82 23.79 -30.54
N LYS A 100 37.89 23.23 -31.12
CA LYS A 100 38.24 21.81 -30.96
C LYS A 100 39.64 21.65 -30.38
N LYS A 101 39.80 21.90 -29.07
CA LYS A 101 40.90 21.31 -28.28
C LYS A 101 40.41 19.97 -27.70
N LYS A 102 41.18 18.93 -28.01
CA LYS A 102 40.96 17.52 -27.65
C LYS A 102 41.01 17.36 -26.13
N ILE A 103 39.89 17.00 -25.48
CA ILE A 103 39.85 16.71 -24.04
C ILE A 103 40.45 15.31 -23.84
N VAL A 104 41.71 15.26 -23.39
CA VAL A 104 42.33 14.06 -22.82
C VAL A 104 41.95 14.01 -21.35
N ARG A 105 41.34 12.91 -20.94
CA ARG A 105 40.88 12.62 -19.58
C ARG A 105 42.09 12.30 -18.69
N PHE A 106 42.41 13.15 -17.72
CA PHE A 106 43.41 12.88 -16.68
C PHE A 106 42.74 12.59 -15.34
N GLN A 107 43.18 11.53 -14.66
CA GLN A 107 42.91 11.25 -13.26
C GLN A 107 43.86 12.07 -12.37
N PRO A 108 43.48 12.40 -11.12
CA PRO A 108 44.28 13.26 -10.26
C PRO A 108 45.41 12.46 -9.59
N GLN A 109 46.64 12.95 -9.72
CA GLN A 109 47.76 12.56 -8.85
C GLN A 109 48.42 13.80 -8.25
N GLU A 110 49.10 13.51 -7.14
CA GLU A 110 49.54 14.33 -6.03
C GLU A 110 50.32 15.63 -6.31
N VAL A 111 50.24 16.46 -5.28
CA VAL A 111 50.95 17.71 -5.02
C VAL A 111 52.45 17.56 -5.23
N VAL A 112 53.01 18.36 -6.14
CA VAL A 112 54.44 18.69 -6.15
C VAL A 112 54.56 20.19 -6.44
N ASP A 113 55.13 20.91 -5.48
CA ASP A 113 55.57 22.29 -5.59
C ASP A 113 56.63 22.41 -6.70
N VAL A 114 56.38 23.30 -7.67
CA VAL A 114 57.40 23.74 -8.63
C VAL A 114 57.35 25.26 -8.72
N GLU A 115 58.26 25.90 -7.99
CA GLU A 115 58.84 27.18 -8.36
C GLU A 115 59.57 27.02 -9.71
N SER A 116 59.17 27.73 -10.76
CA SER A 116 60.10 28.32 -11.74
C SER A 116 59.37 29.28 -12.70
N GLN A 117 59.91 30.49 -12.78
CA GLN A 117 60.28 31.19 -14.02
C GLN A 117 59.40 31.01 -15.26
N GLU A 118 58.70 32.09 -15.64
CA GLU A 118 58.54 32.47 -17.04
C GLU A 118 58.76 33.99 -17.16
N ASP A 119 59.98 34.34 -17.56
CA ASP A 119 60.31 35.58 -18.25
C ASP A 119 59.69 35.47 -19.66
N GLU A 120 58.56 36.14 -19.90
CA GLU A 120 58.05 36.32 -21.26
C GLU A 120 58.84 37.45 -21.94
N GLU A 121 59.74 37.04 -22.84
CA GLU A 121 60.38 37.84 -23.86
C GLU A 121 59.33 38.65 -24.64
N VAL A 122 59.30 39.97 -24.40
CA VAL A 122 58.68 40.91 -25.31
C VAL A 122 59.61 41.02 -26.51
N GLN A 123 59.25 40.35 -27.62
CA GLN A 123 59.83 40.61 -28.93
C GLN A 123 59.53 42.07 -29.30
N GLU A 124 60.53 42.92 -29.14
CA GLU A 124 60.62 44.23 -29.79
C GLU A 124 60.55 44.01 -31.29
N GLN A 125 59.39 44.24 -31.89
CA GLN A 125 59.30 44.52 -33.31
C GLN A 125 59.93 45.90 -33.53
N GLU A 126 61.23 45.90 -33.82
CA GLU A 126 61.90 46.99 -34.54
C GLU A 126 61.14 47.19 -35.85
N GLN A 127 60.23 48.17 -35.87
CA GLN A 127 59.80 48.79 -37.13
C GLN A 127 60.98 49.62 -37.61
N GLU A 128 61.86 48.99 -38.39
CA GLU A 128 62.68 49.68 -39.38
C GLU A 128 61.72 50.48 -40.26
N GLN A 129 61.52 51.76 -39.94
CA GLN A 129 61.04 52.73 -40.91
C GLN A 129 62.17 52.92 -41.90
N GLU A 130 62.13 52.07 -42.93
CA GLU A 130 62.83 52.22 -44.18
C GLU A 130 62.59 53.66 -44.68
N TYR A 131 63.58 54.51 -44.42
CA TYR A 131 63.74 55.83 -45.01
C TYR A 131 63.90 55.60 -46.52
N THR A 132 62.79 55.43 -47.23
CA THR A 132 62.78 55.51 -48.68
C THR A 132 63.13 56.96 -49.01
N SER A 133 64.36 57.12 -49.45
CA SER A 133 64.89 58.31 -50.10
C SER A 133 63.93 58.78 -51.19
N SER A 134 63.03 59.72 -50.88
CA SER A 134 62.36 60.55 -51.90
C SER A 134 63.33 61.66 -52.36
N ALA A 135 64.49 61.22 -52.84
CA ALA A 135 65.37 61.99 -53.69
C ALA A 135 65.15 61.43 -55.09
N ASN A 136 64.17 61.96 -55.81
CA ASN A 136 63.97 61.88 -57.26
C ASN A 136 62.51 62.26 -57.54
N GLU A 137 62.27 63.53 -57.86
CA GLU A 137 61.16 64.03 -58.70
C GLU A 137 61.12 65.56 -58.55
N ASP A 138 62.06 66.23 -59.21
CA ASP A 138 61.93 67.62 -59.70
C ASP A 138 63.09 67.90 -60.69
N ALA A 139 63.33 66.93 -61.58
CA ALA A 139 64.14 67.11 -62.80
C ALA A 139 63.19 67.23 -64.01
N GLU A 140 62.20 68.12 -63.92
CA GLU A 140 61.46 68.56 -65.09
C GLU A 140 62.27 69.64 -65.82
N MET A 141 63.00 69.17 -66.84
CA MET A 141 62.99 69.70 -68.21
C MET A 141 62.67 71.20 -68.34
N ALA A 142 63.69 72.04 -68.20
CA ALA A 142 63.77 73.31 -68.91
C ALA A 142 64.86 73.22 -69.99
N ASP A 143 64.57 72.45 -71.04
CA ASP A 143 65.14 72.66 -72.37
C ASP A 143 64.65 74.03 -72.87
N ALA A 144 65.45 75.07 -72.63
CA ALA A 144 65.23 76.39 -73.21
C ALA A 144 66.58 76.96 -73.67
N ASN A 145 66.81 76.83 -74.98
CA ASN A 145 67.64 77.68 -75.84
C ASN A 145 68.96 78.19 -75.22
N ILE A 146 70.01 77.39 -75.40
CA ILE A 146 71.37 77.94 -75.50
C ILE A 146 71.44 78.56 -76.91
N ASP A 147 71.07 79.84 -76.99
CA ASP A 147 71.47 80.69 -78.10
C ASP A 147 72.99 80.91 -77.99
N ASP A 148 73.70 80.53 -79.05
CA ASP A 148 75.09 80.86 -79.31
C ASP A 148 75.23 82.38 -79.45
N ASP A 149 75.45 83.09 -78.35
CA ASP A 149 75.72 84.54 -78.32
C ASP A 149 77.18 84.80 -77.90
N ASP A 150 77.99 85.08 -78.92
CA ASP A 150 79.22 85.88 -78.94
C ASP A 150 80.01 86.06 -77.64
N GLY A 151 80.98 85.16 -77.44
CA GLY A 151 82.37 85.51 -77.75
C GLY A 151 82.92 86.83 -77.18
N THR A 152 82.60 87.19 -75.95
CA THR A 152 83.33 88.22 -75.19
C THR A 152 84.08 87.54 -74.04
N ASN A 153 85.26 87.02 -74.37
CA ASN A 153 86.26 86.57 -73.41
C ASN A 153 86.83 87.80 -72.69
N SER A 154 86.02 88.38 -71.79
CA SER A 154 86.45 89.36 -70.81
C SER A 154 87.35 88.60 -69.84
N MET A 155 88.67 88.67 -70.06
CA MET A 155 89.65 88.23 -69.08
C MET A 155 89.34 88.94 -67.76
N ILE A 156 88.68 88.22 -66.85
CA ILE A 156 88.52 88.60 -65.46
C ILE A 156 89.92 88.97 -64.99
N SER A 157 90.09 90.22 -64.61
CA SER A 157 91.38 90.69 -64.14
C SER A 157 91.77 89.86 -62.91
N GLU A 158 93.05 89.57 -62.73
CA GLU A 158 93.54 88.79 -61.59
C GLU A 158 93.06 89.36 -60.23
N GLY A 159 92.75 90.66 -60.17
CA GLY A 159 92.08 91.32 -59.04
C GLY A 159 90.66 90.82 -58.77
N GLU A 160 89.79 90.76 -59.78
CA GLU A 160 88.40 90.30 -59.66
C GLU A 160 88.33 88.81 -59.29
N PHE A 161 89.25 87.99 -59.80
CA PHE A 161 89.36 86.58 -59.41
C PHE A 161 89.76 86.43 -57.93
N ASN A 162 90.71 87.24 -57.46
CA ASN A 162 91.12 87.22 -56.05
C ASN A 162 90.01 87.73 -55.11
N GLU A 163 89.23 88.73 -55.50
CA GLU A 163 88.05 89.19 -54.75
C GLU A 163 86.97 88.11 -54.69
N PHE A 164 86.73 87.40 -55.79
CA PHE A 164 85.81 86.25 -55.82
C PHE A 164 86.26 85.11 -54.89
N VAL A 165 87.55 84.74 -54.91
CA VAL A 165 88.09 83.72 -54.00
C VAL A 165 88.01 84.17 -52.54
N ALA A 166 88.23 85.46 -52.25
CA ALA A 166 88.05 86.00 -50.90
C ALA A 166 86.59 85.93 -50.43
N SER A 167 85.63 86.27 -51.30
CA SER A 167 84.20 86.15 -51.03
C SER A 167 83.79 84.69 -50.76
N ILE A 168 84.29 83.73 -51.55
CA ILE A 168 84.03 82.29 -51.30
C ILE A 168 84.58 81.86 -49.94
N ARG A 169 85.80 82.31 -49.57
CA ARG A 169 86.38 81.95 -48.27
C ARG A 169 85.56 82.51 -47.11
N GLU A 170 85.08 83.74 -47.23
CA GLU A 170 84.21 84.35 -46.23
C GLU A 170 82.87 83.62 -46.13
N ASP A 171 82.27 83.24 -47.27
CA ASP A 171 81.04 82.44 -47.31
C ASP A 171 81.22 81.05 -46.70
N LEU A 172 82.32 80.36 -46.99
CA LEU A 172 82.65 79.06 -46.41
C LEU A 172 82.84 79.15 -44.90
N TYR A 173 83.54 80.19 -44.42
CA TYR A 173 83.71 80.44 -43.00
C TYR A 173 82.37 80.74 -42.29
N ASN A 174 81.50 81.53 -42.91
CA ASN A 174 80.17 81.83 -42.38
C ASN A 174 79.27 80.58 -42.36
N ARG A 175 79.37 79.72 -43.38
CA ARG A 175 78.66 78.43 -43.42
C ARG A 175 79.17 77.47 -42.35
N GLU A 176 80.49 77.38 -42.14
CA GLU A 176 81.10 76.56 -41.09
C GLU A 176 80.59 76.98 -39.70
N LYS A 177 80.61 78.28 -39.39
CA LYS A 177 80.01 78.81 -38.15
C LYS A 177 78.52 78.52 -38.03
N ALA A 178 77.76 78.60 -39.12
CA ALA A 178 76.34 78.29 -39.11
C ALA A 178 76.08 76.78 -38.87
N ILE A 179 76.97 75.91 -39.35
CA ILE A 179 76.91 74.46 -39.09
C ILE A 179 77.23 74.19 -37.62
N GLU A 180 78.30 74.77 -37.08
CA GLU A 180 78.67 74.64 -35.66
C GLU A 180 77.52 75.09 -34.74
N GLN A 181 76.88 76.22 -35.05
CA GLN A 181 75.74 76.70 -34.28
C GLN A 181 74.54 75.73 -34.37
N ARG A 182 74.25 75.18 -35.55
CA ARG A 182 73.19 74.18 -35.71
C ARG A 182 73.49 72.88 -34.97
N GLU A 183 74.74 72.44 -34.93
CA GLU A 183 75.15 71.27 -34.15
C GLU A 183 74.94 71.49 -32.65
N LEU A 184 75.28 72.68 -32.14
CA LEU A 184 75.00 73.05 -30.75
C LEU A 184 73.49 73.10 -30.46
N ASP A 185 72.70 73.68 -31.37
CA ASP A 185 71.23 73.74 -31.24
C ASP A 185 70.60 72.33 -31.28
N LEU A 186 71.12 71.43 -32.14
CA LEU A 186 70.70 70.02 -32.20
C LEU A 186 71.05 69.28 -30.90
N GLN A 187 72.27 69.43 -30.38
CA GLN A 187 72.67 68.83 -29.10
C GLN A 187 71.80 69.35 -27.94
N ALA A 188 71.44 70.64 -27.94
CA ALA A 188 70.54 71.21 -26.94
C ALA A 188 69.13 70.61 -27.07
N ALA A 189 68.60 70.48 -28.29
CA ALA A 189 67.31 69.85 -28.54
C ALA A 189 67.28 68.37 -28.14
N GLU A 190 68.33 67.60 -28.44
CA GLU A 190 68.46 66.20 -27.99
C GLU A 190 68.52 66.10 -26.45
N ALA A 191 69.21 67.02 -25.79
CA ALA A 191 69.26 67.05 -24.33
C ALA A 191 67.88 67.34 -23.71
N GLU A 192 67.08 68.21 -24.34
CA GLU A 192 65.68 68.45 -23.92
C GLU A 192 64.78 67.23 -24.19
N GLN A 193 64.95 66.56 -25.33
CA GLN A 193 64.24 65.31 -25.63
C GLN A 193 64.59 64.21 -24.61
N ARG A 194 65.85 64.06 -24.22
CA ARG A 194 66.25 63.09 -23.17
C ARG A 194 65.64 63.43 -21.81
N LYS A 195 65.55 64.72 -21.45
CA LYS A 195 64.89 65.16 -20.21
C LYS A 195 63.40 64.85 -20.21
N THR A 196 62.72 65.11 -21.33
CA THR A 196 61.27 64.81 -21.46
C THR A 196 61.00 63.31 -21.49
N ALA A 197 61.82 62.51 -22.18
CA ALA A 197 61.75 61.05 -22.17
C ALA A 197 61.93 60.47 -20.76
N ALA A 198 62.93 60.94 -20.01
CA ALA A 198 63.15 60.51 -18.63
C ALA A 198 61.98 60.88 -17.69
N ALA A 199 61.35 62.04 -17.91
CA ALA A 199 60.16 62.44 -17.16
C ALA A 199 58.96 61.52 -17.47
N LEU A 200 58.72 61.21 -18.75
CA LEU A 200 57.67 60.29 -19.17
C LEU A 200 57.90 58.87 -18.63
N GLU A 201 59.14 58.37 -18.61
CA GLU A 201 59.47 57.07 -18.05
C GLU A 201 59.13 57.00 -16.55
N LYS A 202 59.40 58.07 -15.80
CA LYS A 202 59.06 58.18 -14.37
C LYS A 202 57.53 58.19 -14.16
N ASP A 203 56.80 58.90 -15.01
CA ASP A 203 55.34 58.95 -14.95
C ASP A 203 54.73 57.58 -15.32
N LEU A 204 55.26 56.88 -16.32
CA LEU A 204 54.86 55.52 -16.68
C LEU A 204 55.10 54.53 -15.53
N LYS A 205 56.26 54.58 -14.88
CA LYS A 205 56.56 53.77 -13.67
C LYS A 205 55.57 54.07 -12.55
N THR A 206 55.22 55.35 -12.36
CA THR A 206 54.23 55.76 -11.36
C THR A 206 52.82 55.23 -11.71
N CYS A 207 52.39 55.36 -12.96
CA CYS A 207 51.12 54.82 -13.44
C CYS A 207 51.04 53.29 -13.34
N ALA A 208 52.11 52.57 -13.67
CA ALA A 208 52.19 51.13 -13.54
C ALA A 208 51.99 50.67 -12.08
N SER A 209 52.66 51.34 -11.12
CA SER A 209 52.48 51.03 -9.69
C SER A 209 51.05 51.30 -9.19
N LYS A 210 50.41 52.38 -9.66
CA LYS A 210 49.00 52.68 -9.35
C LYS A 210 48.05 51.63 -9.94
N LEU A 211 48.32 51.16 -11.15
CA LEU A 211 47.53 50.12 -11.80
C LEU A 211 47.63 48.79 -11.05
N GLU A 212 48.82 48.36 -10.65
CA GLU A 212 49.00 47.14 -9.86
C GLU A 212 48.32 47.22 -8.49
N ASN A 213 48.42 48.36 -7.80
CA ASN A 213 47.68 48.59 -6.56
C ASN A 213 46.16 48.55 -6.75
N SER A 214 45.66 49.10 -7.86
CA SER A 214 44.23 49.04 -8.21
C SER A 214 43.78 47.60 -8.50
N LYS A 215 44.55 46.84 -9.28
CA LYS A 215 44.29 45.40 -9.52
C LYS A 215 44.30 44.59 -8.23
N ALA A 216 45.24 44.88 -7.32
CA ALA A 216 45.30 44.21 -6.02
C ALA A 216 44.07 44.52 -5.16
N ALA A 217 43.57 45.77 -5.18
CA ALA A 217 42.33 46.15 -4.51
C ALA A 217 41.11 45.43 -5.10
N GLU A 218 41.04 45.33 -6.43
CA GLU A 218 39.96 44.61 -7.12
C GLU A 218 39.96 43.11 -6.77
N ARG A 219 41.15 42.48 -6.70
CA ARG A 219 41.28 41.08 -6.25
C ARG A 219 40.73 40.89 -4.83
N LYS A 220 41.04 41.79 -3.90
CA LYS A 220 40.49 41.76 -2.54
C LYS A 220 38.97 41.93 -2.52
N GLN A 221 38.43 42.81 -3.37
CA GLN A 221 36.99 42.98 -3.50
C GLN A 221 36.31 41.70 -4.03
N ARG A 222 36.88 41.06 -5.06
CA ARG A 222 36.38 39.78 -5.61
C ARG A 222 36.43 38.64 -4.60
N GLN A 223 37.48 38.59 -3.75
CA GLN A 223 37.55 37.62 -2.66
C GLN A 223 36.46 37.85 -1.62
N SER A 224 36.24 39.11 -1.21
CA SER A 224 35.19 39.46 -0.26
C SER A 224 33.78 39.14 -0.80
N THR A 225 33.51 39.41 -2.08
CA THR A 225 32.22 39.07 -2.69
C THR A 225 32.03 37.56 -2.83
N ALA A 226 33.08 36.80 -3.16
CA ALA A 226 33.03 35.34 -3.18
C ALA A 226 32.73 34.75 -1.79
N GLU A 227 33.34 35.27 -0.72
CA GLU A 227 33.03 34.87 0.65
C GLU A 227 31.58 35.15 1.05
N LEU A 228 31.04 36.32 0.65
CA LEU A 228 29.64 36.65 0.88
C LEU A 228 28.70 35.71 0.11
N GLN A 229 29.04 35.33 -1.11
CA GLN A 229 28.27 34.34 -1.88
C GLN A 229 28.23 32.98 -1.18
N ILE A 230 29.37 32.49 -0.69
CA ILE A 230 29.45 31.24 0.08
C ILE A 230 28.58 31.31 1.34
N LYS A 231 28.60 32.45 2.05
CA LYS A 231 27.74 32.66 3.23
C LYS A 231 26.25 32.68 2.86
N LEU A 232 25.89 33.31 1.74
CA LEU A 232 24.51 33.35 1.24
C LEU A 232 24.01 31.94 0.88
N ASP A 233 24.80 31.17 0.14
CA ASP A 233 24.49 29.77 -0.20
C ASP A 233 24.34 28.92 1.08
N GLY A 234 25.17 29.17 2.09
CA GLY A 234 25.07 28.54 3.41
C GLY A 234 23.81 28.93 4.20
N VAL A 235 23.27 30.14 4.02
CA VAL A 235 21.98 30.55 4.58
C VAL A 235 20.83 29.84 3.85
N GLN A 236 20.86 29.81 2.51
CA GLN A 236 19.83 29.12 1.70
C GLN A 236 19.76 27.61 2.01
N ARG A 237 20.90 26.95 2.23
CA ARG A 237 20.94 25.55 2.69
C ARG A 237 20.30 25.35 4.06
N ARG A 238 20.45 26.31 4.98
CA ARG A 238 19.81 26.24 6.30
C ARG A 238 18.31 26.49 6.21
N GLU A 239 17.88 27.43 5.38
CA GLU A 239 16.47 27.72 5.14
C GLU A 239 15.74 26.51 4.55
N THR A 240 16.31 25.87 3.52
CA THR A 240 15.76 24.62 2.96
C THR A 240 15.69 23.49 3.99
N GLN A 241 16.68 23.35 4.88
CA GLN A 241 16.62 22.39 5.99
C GLN A 241 15.52 22.73 7.01
N VAL A 242 15.28 24.01 7.29
CA VAL A 242 14.19 24.44 8.18
C VAL A 242 12.84 24.09 7.57
N LEU A 243 12.63 24.38 6.28
CA LEU A 243 11.39 24.02 5.57
C LEU A 243 11.11 22.51 5.62
N VAL A 244 12.13 21.67 5.40
CA VAL A 244 11.99 20.20 5.51
C VAL A 244 11.58 19.77 6.92
N ARG A 245 12.12 20.41 7.97
CA ARG A 245 11.73 20.13 9.36
C ARG A 245 10.30 20.57 9.65
N GLU A 246 9.88 21.73 9.14
CA GLU A 246 8.50 22.22 9.29
C GLU A 246 7.50 21.27 8.63
N GLU A 247 7.79 20.75 7.43
CA GLU A 247 6.98 19.73 6.78
C GLU A 247 6.87 18.44 7.59
N GLN A 248 7.97 17.98 8.18
CA GLN A 248 7.98 16.81 9.06
C GLN A 248 7.13 17.04 10.32
N ILE A 249 7.25 18.20 10.96
CA ILE A 249 6.43 18.59 12.11
C ILE A 249 4.95 18.60 11.72
N MET A 250 4.58 19.23 10.60
CA MET A 250 3.19 19.24 10.11
C MET A 250 2.64 17.83 9.88
N LYS A 251 3.46 16.90 9.37
CA LYS A 251 3.06 15.50 9.19
C LYS A 251 2.80 14.82 10.54
N GLN A 252 3.71 14.99 11.50
CA GLN A 252 3.55 14.46 12.86
C GLN A 252 2.31 15.03 13.56
N THR A 253 2.05 16.33 13.42
CA THR A 253 0.84 16.96 13.97
C THR A 253 -0.43 16.37 13.37
N LYS A 254 -0.48 16.14 12.06
CA LYS A 254 -1.62 15.47 11.41
C LYS A 254 -1.85 14.05 11.92
N ASP A 255 -0.77 13.30 12.16
CA ASP A 255 -0.87 11.95 12.68
C ASP A 255 -1.32 11.94 14.16
N LEU A 256 -0.88 12.92 14.97
CA LEU A 256 -1.38 13.12 16.33
C LEU A 256 -2.89 13.44 16.36
N PHE A 257 -3.37 14.29 15.45
CA PHE A 257 -4.82 14.57 15.35
C PHE A 257 -5.62 13.31 15.01
N LYS A 258 -5.14 12.46 14.10
CA LYS A 258 -5.80 11.17 13.80
C LYS A 258 -5.83 10.25 15.02
N GLN A 259 -4.73 10.18 15.77
CA GLN A 259 -4.68 9.37 16.99
C GLN A 259 -5.67 9.90 18.04
N GLN A 260 -5.80 11.22 18.17
CA GLN A 260 -6.78 11.84 19.04
C GLN A 260 -8.21 11.49 18.63
N ASP A 261 -8.55 11.58 17.34
CA ASP A 261 -9.86 11.17 16.82
C ASP A 261 -10.16 9.69 17.10
N ASP A 262 -9.17 8.81 16.95
CA ASP A 262 -9.31 7.37 17.24
C ASP A 262 -9.50 7.09 18.73
N VAL A 263 -8.84 7.86 19.60
CA VAL A 263 -9.07 7.80 21.06
C VAL A 263 -10.49 8.23 21.38
N SER A 264 -10.97 9.36 20.85
CA SER A 264 -12.34 9.83 21.08
C SER A 264 -13.40 8.81 20.62
N LYS A 265 -13.20 8.14 19.47
CA LYS A 265 -14.10 7.05 19.03
C LYS A 265 -14.10 5.87 19.99
N ARG A 266 -12.94 5.50 20.54
CA ARG A 266 -12.85 4.42 21.54
C ARG A 266 -13.55 4.79 22.84
N GLU A 267 -13.45 6.05 23.27
CA GLU A 267 -14.19 6.55 24.43
C GLU A 267 -15.70 6.47 24.21
N GLU A 268 -16.20 6.86 23.03
CA GLU A 268 -17.62 6.69 22.66
C GLU A 268 -18.07 5.21 22.65
N ASP A 269 -17.21 4.30 22.22
CA ASP A 269 -17.53 2.87 22.23
C ASP A 269 -17.51 2.29 23.65
N VAL A 270 -16.64 2.79 24.54
CA VAL A 270 -16.61 2.41 25.96
C VAL A 270 -17.88 2.88 26.66
N THR A 271 -18.31 4.13 26.47
CA THR A 271 -19.54 4.65 27.08
C THR A 271 -20.78 3.87 26.63
N LYS A 272 -20.89 3.50 25.35
CA LYS A 272 -21.97 2.60 24.87
C LYS A 272 -21.96 1.24 25.55
N ARG A 273 -20.78 0.65 25.76
CA ARG A 273 -20.66 -0.64 26.47
C ARG A 273 -21.05 -0.52 27.93
N GLU A 274 -20.69 0.58 28.59
CA GLU A 274 -21.12 0.86 29.97
C GLU A 274 -22.64 0.97 30.06
N GLU A 275 -23.30 1.71 29.15
CA GLU A 275 -24.76 1.78 29.09
C GLU A 275 -25.41 0.40 28.90
N ASP A 276 -24.84 -0.46 28.06
CA ASP A 276 -25.34 -1.81 27.84
C ASP A 276 -25.13 -2.73 29.04
N VAL A 277 -24.04 -2.56 29.80
CA VAL A 277 -23.82 -3.25 31.07
C VAL A 277 -24.89 -2.83 32.09
N THR A 278 -25.13 -1.53 32.26
CA THR A 278 -26.16 -1.01 33.17
C THR A 278 -27.55 -1.57 32.83
N LYS A 279 -27.92 -1.62 31.54
CA LYS A 279 -29.20 -2.24 31.10
C LYS A 279 -29.28 -3.73 31.46
N ARG A 280 -28.18 -4.47 31.37
CA ARG A 280 -28.13 -5.88 31.75
C ARG A 280 -28.26 -6.06 33.26
N GLU A 281 -27.62 -5.22 34.06
CA GLU A 281 -27.73 -5.20 35.51
C GLU A 281 -29.18 -4.94 35.95
N ASP A 282 -29.84 -3.93 35.38
CA ASP A 282 -31.27 -3.69 35.59
C ASP A 282 -32.14 -4.91 35.24
N GLY A 283 -31.79 -5.61 34.16
CA GLY A 283 -32.45 -6.84 33.73
C GLY A 283 -32.19 -8.03 34.66
N VAL A 284 -31.06 -8.09 35.36
CA VAL A 284 -30.76 -9.07 36.41
C VAL A 284 -31.59 -8.77 37.66
N LEU A 285 -31.58 -7.51 38.13
CA LEU A 285 -32.35 -7.07 39.29
C LEU A 285 -33.86 -7.39 39.15
N LYS A 286 -34.45 -7.11 37.97
CA LYS A 286 -35.85 -7.46 37.69
C LYS A 286 -36.11 -8.97 37.76
N ARG A 287 -35.15 -9.80 37.32
CA ARG A 287 -35.27 -11.26 37.40
C ARG A 287 -35.17 -11.73 38.84
N GLU A 288 -34.26 -11.19 39.63
CA GLU A 288 -34.12 -11.47 41.06
C GLU A 288 -35.41 -11.14 41.82
N GLU A 289 -35.99 -9.95 41.61
CA GLU A 289 -37.29 -9.59 42.17
C GLU A 289 -38.39 -10.60 41.78
N GLY A 290 -38.37 -11.06 40.52
CA GLY A 290 -39.30 -12.07 40.02
C GLY A 290 -39.11 -13.46 40.64
N VAL A 291 -37.88 -13.84 41.00
CA VAL A 291 -37.57 -15.07 41.74
C VAL A 291 -38.06 -14.93 43.18
N LEU A 292 -37.77 -13.82 43.84
CA LEU A 292 -38.15 -13.56 45.23
C LEU A 292 -39.68 -13.52 45.42
N LYS A 293 -40.43 -13.02 44.42
CA LYS A 293 -41.90 -13.13 44.38
C LYS A 293 -42.38 -14.59 44.26
N ARG A 294 -41.71 -15.40 43.43
CA ARG A 294 -42.04 -16.83 43.28
C ARG A 294 -41.74 -17.61 44.54
N GLU A 295 -40.59 -17.40 45.17
CA GLU A 295 -40.24 -18.02 46.46
C GLU A 295 -41.27 -17.67 47.55
N ASN A 296 -41.67 -16.40 47.64
CA ASN A 296 -42.74 -16.00 48.57
C ASN A 296 -44.08 -16.69 48.29
N ASN A 297 -44.43 -16.91 47.02
CA ASN A 297 -45.64 -17.65 46.66
C ASN A 297 -45.53 -19.15 47.00
N VAL A 298 -44.38 -19.77 46.74
CA VAL A 298 -44.11 -21.16 47.15
C VAL A 298 -44.22 -21.31 48.66
N GLY A 299 -43.58 -20.42 49.44
CA GLY A 299 -43.69 -20.47 50.90
C GLY A 299 -45.11 -20.25 51.43
N LYS A 300 -45.96 -19.50 50.72
CA LYS A 300 -47.41 -19.41 51.04
C LYS A 300 -48.14 -20.72 50.75
N GLN A 301 -47.86 -21.33 49.60
CA GLN A 301 -48.45 -22.62 49.22
C GLN A 301 -48.02 -23.74 50.17
N GLU A 302 -46.75 -23.81 50.57
CA GLU A 302 -46.26 -24.76 51.56
C GLU A 302 -47.00 -24.62 52.89
N LYS A 303 -47.17 -23.39 53.40
CA LYS A 303 -47.95 -23.13 54.62
C LYS A 303 -49.42 -23.54 54.46
N GLU A 304 -50.01 -23.40 53.29
CA GLU A 304 -51.38 -23.83 53.02
C GLU A 304 -51.50 -25.37 52.98
N VAL A 305 -50.57 -26.04 52.32
CA VAL A 305 -50.49 -27.51 52.29
C VAL A 305 -50.29 -28.05 53.69
N GLU A 306 -49.42 -27.44 54.49
CA GLU A 306 -49.20 -27.82 55.89
C GLU A 306 -50.50 -27.70 56.72
N ARG A 307 -51.27 -26.62 56.53
CA ARG A 307 -52.59 -26.49 57.18
C ARG A 307 -53.55 -27.58 56.74
N LYS A 308 -53.63 -27.86 55.43
CA LYS A 308 -54.52 -28.90 54.88
C LYS A 308 -54.17 -30.28 55.43
N LEU A 309 -52.87 -30.63 55.45
CA LEU A 309 -52.38 -31.89 56.02
C LEU A 309 -52.74 -32.03 57.50
N LYS A 310 -52.60 -30.95 58.30
CA LYS A 310 -53.00 -30.97 59.71
C LYS A 310 -54.52 -31.10 59.91
N SER A 311 -55.34 -30.56 59.01
CA SER A 311 -56.80 -30.60 59.15
C SER A 311 -57.45 -31.87 58.57
N SER A 312 -56.94 -32.45 57.49
CA SER A 312 -57.63 -33.57 56.81
C SER A 312 -56.99 -34.94 57.08
N GLY A 313 -55.67 -34.98 57.32
CA GLY A 313 -54.97 -36.26 57.51
C GLY A 313 -55.26 -36.91 58.85
N ILE A 314 -55.49 -36.12 59.90
CA ILE A 314 -55.69 -36.66 61.25
C ILE A 314 -57.11 -37.20 61.41
N GLU A 315 -58.14 -36.46 60.96
CA GLU A 315 -59.53 -36.91 61.06
C GLU A 315 -59.85 -38.14 60.19
N GLU A 316 -59.28 -38.24 58.98
CA GLU A 316 -59.51 -39.43 58.14
C GLU A 316 -58.78 -40.67 58.67
N VAL A 317 -57.57 -40.51 59.20
CA VAL A 317 -56.82 -41.62 59.80
C VAL A 317 -57.49 -42.11 61.10
N GLU A 318 -58.02 -41.21 61.93
CA GLU A 318 -58.79 -41.58 63.12
C GLU A 318 -60.08 -42.35 62.77
N LYS A 319 -60.83 -41.90 61.75
CA LYS A 319 -62.01 -42.63 61.24
C LYS A 319 -61.68 -44.00 60.69
N ILE A 320 -60.55 -44.16 60.00
CA ILE A 320 -60.11 -45.46 59.49
C ILE A 320 -59.69 -46.37 60.66
N HIS A 321 -59.04 -45.82 61.69
CA HIS A 321 -58.64 -46.57 62.87
C HIS A 321 -59.84 -47.10 63.68
N GLU A 322 -60.90 -46.30 63.85
CA GLU A 322 -62.15 -46.77 64.46
C GLU A 322 -62.81 -47.91 63.67
N LYS A 323 -62.91 -47.76 62.34
CA LYS A 323 -63.48 -48.81 61.47
C LYS A 323 -62.65 -50.09 61.47
N LEU A 324 -61.33 -50.00 61.65
CA LEU A 324 -60.47 -51.17 61.77
C LEU A 324 -60.70 -51.89 63.11
N LYS A 325 -60.85 -51.16 64.22
CA LYS A 325 -61.23 -51.76 65.51
C LYS A 325 -62.58 -52.46 65.47
N GLU A 326 -63.58 -51.88 64.80
CA GLU A 326 -64.88 -52.54 64.61
C GLU A 326 -64.73 -53.85 63.83
N LYS A 327 -63.91 -53.86 62.77
CA LYS A 327 -63.66 -55.06 61.97
C LYS A 327 -62.89 -56.13 62.74
N GLU A 328 -61.94 -55.73 63.58
CA GLU A 328 -61.18 -56.62 64.44
C GLU A 328 -62.10 -57.33 65.45
N ALA A 329 -63.01 -56.58 66.08
CA ALA A 329 -64.03 -57.17 66.97
C ALA A 329 -64.97 -58.14 66.24
N THR A 330 -65.37 -57.83 64.99
CA THR A 330 -66.17 -58.77 64.21
C THR A 330 -65.40 -60.03 63.83
N LEU A 331 -64.09 -59.93 63.61
CA LEU A 331 -63.27 -61.09 63.28
C LEU A 331 -63.11 -62.03 64.48
N GLU A 332 -62.94 -61.51 65.69
CA GLU A 332 -62.98 -62.33 66.93
C GLU A 332 -64.32 -63.09 67.05
N GLU A 333 -65.45 -62.46 66.76
CA GLU A 333 -66.76 -63.15 66.74
C GLU A 333 -66.84 -64.28 65.68
N TRP A 334 -66.19 -64.09 64.52
CA TRP A 334 -66.13 -65.11 63.47
C TRP A 334 -65.18 -66.26 63.82
N GLU A 335 -64.10 -66.00 64.54
CA GLU A 335 -63.16 -67.01 65.03
C GLU A 335 -63.84 -67.93 66.06
N ASP A 336 -64.59 -67.36 67.03
CA ASP A 336 -65.39 -68.12 68.00
C ASP A 336 -66.48 -68.99 67.31
N LEU A 337 -67.06 -68.48 66.21
CA LEU A 337 -68.04 -69.21 65.41
C LEU A 337 -67.40 -70.34 64.60
N LEU A 338 -66.17 -70.14 64.11
CA LEU A 338 -65.42 -71.16 63.38
C LEU A 338 -65.01 -72.30 64.30
N GLU A 339 -64.54 -72.02 65.51
CA GLU A 339 -64.19 -73.03 66.51
C GLU A 339 -65.39 -73.93 66.84
N LYS A 340 -66.59 -73.35 67.04
CA LYS A 340 -67.84 -74.11 67.18
C LYS A 340 -68.18 -74.98 65.96
N ARG A 341 -67.85 -74.51 64.76
CA ARG A 341 -68.16 -75.22 63.51
C ARG A 341 -67.17 -76.34 63.24
N GLU A 342 -65.93 -76.19 63.66
CA GLU A 342 -64.91 -77.24 63.63
C GLU A 342 -65.28 -78.37 64.60
N ASP A 343 -65.74 -78.06 65.81
CA ASP A 343 -66.30 -79.07 66.73
C ASP A 343 -67.51 -79.80 66.11
N GLU A 344 -68.38 -79.10 65.37
CA GLU A 344 -69.50 -79.71 64.65
C GLU A 344 -69.04 -80.56 63.45
N LEU A 345 -67.95 -80.19 62.77
CA LEU A 345 -67.41 -80.92 61.63
C LEU A 345 -66.63 -82.17 62.04
N GLU A 346 -65.95 -82.16 63.18
CA GLU A 346 -65.29 -83.34 63.76
C GLU A 346 -66.32 -84.45 64.06
N THR A 347 -67.58 -84.10 64.35
CA THR A 347 -68.68 -85.09 64.48
C THR A 347 -69.27 -85.57 63.14
N ARG A 348 -68.93 -84.93 62.02
CA ARG A 348 -69.45 -85.26 60.67
C ARG A 348 -68.42 -85.92 59.75
N GLU A 349 -67.17 -86.04 60.18
CA GLU A 349 -66.06 -86.58 59.37
C GLU A 349 -66.03 -88.12 59.25
N ASP A 350 -66.94 -88.86 59.89
CA ASP A 350 -67.11 -90.31 59.69
C ASP A 350 -67.93 -90.69 58.42
N ILE A 351 -68.44 -89.71 57.64
CA ILE A 351 -69.36 -90.00 56.51
C ILE A 351 -68.88 -89.50 55.13
N ALA A 352 -67.82 -88.69 55.04
CA ALA A 352 -67.48 -88.00 53.79
C ALA A 352 -66.02 -88.20 53.29
N SER A 353 -65.47 -89.41 53.40
CA SER A 353 -64.17 -89.78 52.78
C SER A 353 -64.33 -90.42 51.40
N GLY A 354 -64.95 -89.70 50.45
CA GLY A 354 -64.92 -90.17 49.07
C GLY A 354 -65.73 -89.34 48.08
N CYS A 355 -65.17 -88.22 47.58
CA CYS A 355 -65.51 -87.70 46.24
C CYS A 355 -64.68 -86.46 45.80
N THR A 356 -63.34 -86.54 45.80
CA THR A 356 -62.50 -85.43 45.26
C THR A 356 -61.36 -85.91 44.35
N MET A 357 -61.68 -86.76 43.36
CA MET A 357 -60.71 -87.13 42.32
C MET A 357 -61.32 -87.31 40.92
N GLN A 358 -62.09 -86.33 40.42
CA GLN A 358 -62.61 -86.38 39.03
C GLN A 358 -62.53 -85.05 38.24
N ILE A 359 -61.83 -84.02 38.72
CA ILE A 359 -61.79 -82.72 38.03
C ILE A 359 -60.63 -82.58 37.01
N TYR A 360 -59.66 -83.50 36.99
CA TYR A 360 -58.43 -83.36 36.17
C TYR A 360 -58.36 -84.19 34.88
N ASP A 361 -59.47 -84.71 34.35
CA ASP A 361 -59.49 -85.45 33.07
C ASP A 361 -59.73 -84.58 31.82
N PHE A 362 -60.05 -83.29 31.98
CA PHE A 362 -60.52 -82.42 30.87
C PHE A 362 -59.44 -81.66 30.08
N LEU A 363 -58.14 -81.82 30.39
CA LEU A 363 -57.06 -81.00 29.80
C LEU A 363 -56.04 -81.77 28.95
N LEU A 364 -56.27 -83.05 28.63
CA LEU A 364 -55.37 -83.83 27.79
C LEU A 364 -55.73 -83.72 26.29
N PRO A 365 -54.76 -83.50 25.38
CA PRO A 365 -55.00 -83.47 23.94
C PRO A 365 -55.62 -84.78 23.41
N VAL A 366 -56.53 -84.67 22.43
CA VAL A 366 -57.37 -85.78 21.92
C VAL A 366 -56.58 -87.01 21.46
N HIS A 367 -55.40 -86.82 20.85
CA HIS A 367 -54.54 -87.93 20.41
C HIS A 367 -53.90 -88.69 21.58
N VAL A 368 -53.70 -88.04 22.73
CA VAL A 368 -53.23 -88.66 23.98
C VAL A 368 -54.37 -89.43 24.66
N GLN A 369 -55.59 -88.87 24.65
CA GLN A 369 -56.79 -89.57 25.11
C GLN A 369 -57.09 -90.82 24.27
N ALA A 370 -56.91 -90.76 22.94
CA ALA A 370 -57.10 -91.90 22.04
C ALA A 370 -56.07 -93.02 22.29
N ARG A 371 -54.79 -92.68 22.54
CA ARG A 371 -53.75 -93.66 22.91
C ARG A 371 -53.98 -94.26 24.30
N LEU A 372 -54.35 -93.46 25.30
CA LEU A 372 -54.70 -93.94 26.64
C LEU A 372 -55.92 -94.88 26.61
N LYS A 373 -56.91 -94.59 25.75
CA LYS A 373 -58.08 -95.45 25.55
C LYS A 373 -57.70 -96.79 24.89
N ALA A 374 -56.89 -96.77 23.83
CA ALA A 374 -56.43 -97.98 23.15
C ALA A 374 -55.60 -98.90 24.06
N VAL A 375 -54.81 -98.34 24.98
CA VAL A 375 -54.03 -99.11 25.97
C VAL A 375 -54.88 -99.60 27.14
N ARG A 376 -55.88 -98.83 27.57
CA ARG A 376 -56.88 -99.30 28.54
C ARG A 376 -57.67 -100.51 28.02
N ASP A 377 -57.93 -100.55 26.72
CA ASP A 377 -58.76 -101.61 26.12
C ASP A 377 -57.95 -102.87 25.74
N PHE A 378 -56.61 -102.80 25.57
CA PHE A 378 -55.80 -103.94 25.07
C PHE A 378 -54.41 -104.13 25.71
N GLY A 379 -53.98 -103.30 26.66
CA GLY A 379 -52.63 -103.36 27.26
C GLY A 379 -52.55 -104.19 28.54
N THR A 380 -51.38 -104.75 28.84
CA THR A 380 -51.05 -105.29 30.17
C THR A 380 -50.79 -104.13 31.15
N GLU A 381 -50.99 -104.35 32.44
CA GLU A 381 -50.85 -103.31 33.49
C GLU A 381 -49.48 -102.58 33.45
N GLU A 382 -48.42 -103.26 33.01
CA GLU A 382 -47.09 -102.68 32.81
C GLU A 382 -47.04 -101.69 31.63
N THR A 383 -47.74 -101.98 30.52
CA THR A 383 -47.83 -101.06 29.37
C THR A 383 -48.65 -99.81 29.68
N GLU A 384 -49.66 -99.92 30.55
CA GLU A 384 -50.43 -98.77 31.02
C GLU A 384 -49.58 -97.86 31.93
N LYS A 385 -48.78 -98.45 32.84
CA LYS A 385 -47.85 -97.68 33.69
C LYS A 385 -46.79 -96.96 32.86
N LEU A 386 -46.21 -97.65 31.86
CA LEU A 386 -45.20 -97.06 30.98
C LEU A 386 -45.77 -95.88 30.17
N MET A 387 -46.98 -96.02 29.62
CA MET A 387 -47.62 -94.93 28.87
C MET A 387 -48.09 -93.79 29.78
N LYS A 388 -48.53 -94.04 31.02
CA LYS A 388 -48.82 -92.96 31.97
C LYS A 388 -47.58 -92.13 32.28
N LEU A 389 -46.43 -92.79 32.40
CA LEU A 389 -45.15 -92.12 32.58
C LEU A 389 -44.76 -91.32 31.34
N GLU A 390 -44.90 -91.90 30.15
CA GLU A 390 -44.62 -91.24 28.88
C GLU A 390 -45.55 -90.02 28.64
N VAL A 391 -46.82 -90.12 29.03
CA VAL A 391 -47.79 -89.00 28.98
C VAL A 391 -47.46 -87.93 30.02
N GLN A 392 -47.01 -88.31 31.22
CA GLN A 392 -46.54 -87.36 32.22
C GLN A 392 -45.27 -86.63 31.76
N ASP A 393 -44.32 -87.33 31.15
CA ASP A 393 -43.10 -86.76 30.59
C ASP A 393 -43.42 -85.81 29.43
N LEU A 394 -44.36 -86.20 28.54
CA LEU A 394 -44.82 -85.34 27.46
C LEU A 394 -45.55 -84.09 27.99
N ALA A 395 -46.39 -84.24 29.02
CA ALA A 395 -47.08 -83.12 29.67
C ALA A 395 -46.13 -82.22 30.47
N ALA A 396 -45.04 -82.77 31.01
CA ALA A 396 -43.98 -82.00 31.65
C ALA A 396 -43.17 -81.21 30.61
N ALA A 397 -42.78 -81.85 29.50
CA ALA A 397 -42.08 -81.19 28.39
C ALA A 397 -42.91 -80.04 27.79
N HIS A 398 -44.20 -80.27 27.56
CA HIS A 398 -45.09 -79.23 27.02
C HIS A 398 -45.32 -78.07 28.01
N ARG A 399 -45.37 -78.36 29.32
CA ARG A 399 -45.40 -77.31 30.37
C ARG A 399 -44.11 -76.49 30.36
N GLU A 400 -42.95 -77.13 30.24
CA GLU A 400 -41.67 -76.43 30.20
C GLU A 400 -41.54 -75.53 28.97
N GLU A 401 -42.01 -75.97 27.80
CA GLU A 401 -42.06 -75.13 26.59
C GLU A 401 -43.01 -73.93 26.76
N MET A 402 -44.19 -74.12 27.36
CA MET A 402 -45.09 -73.00 27.65
C MET A 402 -44.45 -71.99 28.61
N PHE A 403 -43.77 -72.44 29.67
CA PHE A 403 -43.07 -71.54 30.58
C PHE A 403 -41.89 -70.80 29.91
N LYS A 404 -41.16 -71.44 28.99
CA LYS A 404 -40.10 -70.77 28.21
C LYS A 404 -40.67 -69.64 27.35
N ILE A 405 -41.84 -69.82 26.74
CA ILE A 405 -42.50 -68.78 25.95
C ILE A 405 -43.01 -67.64 26.84
N LEU A 406 -43.60 -67.95 28.00
CA LEU A 406 -44.08 -66.94 28.95
C LEU A 406 -42.94 -66.08 29.50
N ARG A 407 -41.80 -66.67 29.91
CA ARG A 407 -40.62 -65.91 30.34
C ARG A 407 -40.06 -65.03 29.23
N ALA A 408 -40.05 -65.51 27.99
CA ALA A 408 -39.60 -64.71 26.85
C ALA A 408 -40.53 -63.51 26.55
N VAL A 409 -41.81 -63.60 26.91
CA VAL A 409 -42.78 -62.50 26.84
C VAL A 409 -42.55 -61.50 27.98
N GLU A 410 -42.35 -61.97 29.21
CA GLU A 410 -42.02 -61.14 30.37
C GLU A 410 -40.74 -60.32 30.15
N ASP A 411 -39.66 -60.95 29.70
CA ASP A 411 -38.39 -60.29 29.35
C ASP A 411 -38.55 -59.15 28.32
N LYS A 412 -39.51 -59.29 27.40
CA LYS A 412 -39.79 -58.29 26.37
C LYS A 412 -40.70 -57.17 26.87
N LEU A 413 -41.58 -57.46 27.81
CA LEU A 413 -42.40 -56.45 28.51
C LEU A 413 -41.52 -55.56 29.39
N GLU A 414 -40.59 -56.13 30.15
CA GLU A 414 -39.64 -55.38 30.99
C GLU A 414 -38.74 -54.44 30.17
N LYS A 415 -38.35 -54.87 28.96
CA LYS A 415 -37.56 -54.07 28.02
C LYS A 415 -38.38 -53.05 27.22
N GLY A 416 -39.69 -52.92 27.49
CA GLY A 416 -40.57 -51.94 26.85
C GLY A 416 -41.04 -52.28 25.42
N TYR A 417 -40.82 -53.51 24.94
CA TYR A 417 -41.21 -53.92 23.59
C TYR A 417 -42.65 -54.43 23.51
N LEU A 418 -43.63 -53.58 23.85
CA LEU A 418 -45.06 -53.96 23.92
C LEU A 418 -45.59 -54.64 22.65
N ILE A 419 -45.21 -54.15 21.46
CA ILE A 419 -45.68 -54.70 20.18
C ILE A 419 -45.10 -56.10 19.93
N ALA A 420 -43.84 -56.34 20.33
CA ALA A 420 -43.20 -57.65 20.16
C ALA A 420 -43.74 -58.68 21.15
N ALA A 421 -43.99 -58.27 22.40
CA ALA A 421 -44.65 -59.08 23.42
C ALA A 421 -46.06 -59.47 22.98
N HIS A 422 -46.86 -58.52 22.48
CA HIS A 422 -48.22 -58.80 22.00
C HIS A 422 -48.22 -59.77 20.80
N LYS A 423 -47.28 -59.63 19.87
CA LYS A 423 -47.18 -60.55 18.72
C LYS A 423 -46.86 -61.98 19.14
N GLN A 424 -46.04 -62.16 20.19
CA GLN A 424 -45.72 -63.49 20.72
C GLN A 424 -46.85 -64.09 21.56
N THR A 425 -47.54 -63.31 22.39
CA THR A 425 -48.72 -63.80 23.13
C THR A 425 -49.85 -64.18 22.19
N SER A 426 -50.06 -63.44 21.10
CA SER A 426 -51.05 -63.79 20.07
C SER A 426 -50.68 -65.09 19.33
N ALA A 427 -49.39 -65.35 19.10
CA ALA A 427 -48.92 -66.61 18.53
C ALA A 427 -49.13 -67.80 19.50
N LEU A 428 -48.84 -67.61 20.79
CA LEU A 428 -49.11 -68.60 21.84
C LEU A 428 -50.62 -68.92 21.93
N LEU A 429 -51.47 -67.89 21.94
CA LEU A 429 -52.92 -68.07 21.98
C LEU A 429 -53.42 -68.84 20.75
N LYS A 430 -52.87 -68.59 19.55
CA LYS A 430 -53.21 -69.35 18.34
C LYS A 430 -52.80 -70.82 18.43
N VAL A 431 -51.66 -71.13 19.05
CA VAL A 431 -51.25 -72.52 19.29
C VAL A 431 -52.21 -73.19 20.28
N MET A 432 -52.54 -72.53 21.39
CA MET A 432 -53.48 -73.07 22.39
C MET A 432 -54.88 -73.28 21.80
N VAL A 433 -55.40 -72.30 21.04
CA VAL A 433 -56.70 -72.38 20.37
C VAL A 433 -56.67 -73.41 19.24
N GLY A 434 -55.55 -73.60 18.54
CA GLY A 434 -55.38 -74.66 17.54
C GLY A 434 -55.41 -76.06 18.15
N VAL A 435 -54.80 -76.23 19.33
CA VAL A 435 -54.83 -77.49 20.09
C VAL A 435 -56.24 -77.77 20.64
N LEU A 436 -56.95 -76.75 21.13
CA LEU A 436 -58.33 -76.88 21.61
C LEU A 436 -59.34 -77.05 20.45
N GLY A 437 -59.09 -76.45 19.29
CA GLY A 437 -59.94 -76.55 18.10
C GLY A 437 -59.83 -77.87 17.33
N GLN A 438 -58.87 -78.72 17.67
CA GLN A 438 -58.79 -80.13 17.20
C GLN A 438 -59.62 -81.08 18.07
N VAL A 439 -60.35 -80.56 19.06
CA VAL A 439 -61.43 -81.28 19.73
C VAL A 439 -62.67 -81.17 18.83
N ASP A 440 -62.85 -82.16 17.96
CA ASP A 440 -64.05 -82.30 17.13
C ASP A 440 -65.31 -82.20 18.03
N PRO A 441 -66.26 -81.30 17.74
CA PRO A 441 -67.57 -81.39 18.36
C PRO A 441 -68.22 -82.67 17.86
N ASP A 442 -68.50 -83.57 18.79
CA ASP A 442 -69.20 -84.83 18.65
C ASP A 442 -70.18 -84.90 17.44
N PRO A 443 -69.98 -85.80 16.45
CA PRO A 443 -70.85 -85.91 15.28
C PRO A 443 -72.21 -86.59 15.57
N ALA A 444 -72.55 -86.89 16.82
CA ALA A 444 -73.83 -87.50 17.20
C ALA A 444 -74.97 -86.47 17.37
N GLY A 445 -75.53 -86.00 16.25
CA GLY A 445 -76.68 -85.08 16.32
C GLY A 445 -77.38 -84.76 15.01
N LYS A 446 -77.48 -85.68 14.05
CA LYS A 446 -78.36 -85.54 12.87
C LYS A 446 -79.38 -86.66 12.78
N LYS A 447 -80.51 -86.50 13.50
CA LYS A 447 -81.84 -87.01 13.12
C LYS A 447 -82.93 -86.30 13.96
N PHE A 448 -84.05 -86.00 13.30
CA PHE A 448 -85.25 -85.24 13.73
C PHE A 448 -85.12 -83.72 13.58
N ARG A 449 -85.44 -83.10 12.43
CA ARG A 449 -86.74 -83.00 11.69
C ARG A 449 -87.90 -82.45 12.53
N SER A 450 -88.19 -81.18 12.25
CA SER A 450 -89.50 -80.55 11.99
C SER A 450 -90.64 -80.72 12.99
N LEU A 451 -91.12 -79.58 13.52
CA LEU A 451 -92.52 -79.11 13.61
C LEU A 451 -92.43 -77.64 14.07
N THR A 452 -92.52 -76.65 13.17
CA THR A 452 -93.74 -75.85 12.86
C THR A 452 -94.40 -75.19 14.06
N THR A 453 -94.31 -73.84 14.08
CA THR A 453 -95.35 -72.85 14.42
C THR A 453 -96.26 -73.13 15.64
N GLU A 454 -96.05 -72.38 16.72
CA GLU A 454 -96.85 -71.19 17.10
C GLU A 454 -96.03 -70.26 18.01
#